data_AF-A0A6V7L570-F1
#
_entry.id   AF-A0A6V7L570-F1
#
_cell.length_a   1.000
_cell.length_b   1.000
_cell.length_c   1.000
_cell.angle_alpha   90.00
_cell.angle_beta   90.00
_cell.angle_gamma   90.00
#
_symmetry.space_group_name_H-M   'P 1'
#
loop_
_entity.id
_entity.type
_entity.pdbx_description
1 polymer ?
#
loop_
_entity_poly.entity_id
_entity_poly.type
_entity_poly.pdbx_seq_one_letter_code
_entity_poly.pdbx_strand_id
1 'polypeptide(L)'
;TNDASERRSVMAGGTVRGWLPDVAVVLWRRMLSALGDVNNIQDPVLHGQVMEYLVQLTQTLIKIRMNQGVSVDNQSTPELIPPLTVIAPWCFKAIQLPKKYEVGKLAAYRLICLLTIQPMDISLPKAHLTLFYRAVHNGITSNDTKVIHALIKYTGPRFFSLKLPGSSLLILDYIHAANYILGSQDVEAPRTEAVSILGSMLSLPIFSSKFPVFQPNSSGIETITCPDAKELILNILMRSCRREPTGVARCIALSSIAMFAYRELCHKSEHSKVPEAVTVLLQALR
;
A
#
# COMPACT_ATOMS: atom_id res chain seq x y z
N THR A 1 32.79 16.76 28.22
CA THR A 1 31.66 17.64 27.86
C THR A 1 31.48 17.59 26.36
N ASN A 2 30.84 16.54 25.84
CA ASN A 2 30.51 16.45 24.41
C ASN A 2 29.16 17.13 24.22
N ASP A 3 29.19 18.44 24.03
CA ASP A 3 27.96 19.19 23.81
C ASP A 3 27.53 19.01 22.35
N ALA A 4 26.46 18.25 22.11
CA ALA A 4 25.86 18.08 20.78
C ALA A 4 25.44 19.42 20.14
N SER A 5 25.48 20.53 20.90
CA SER A 5 25.31 21.90 20.41
C SER A 5 26.42 22.36 19.44
N GLU A 6 27.66 21.89 19.57
CA GLU A 6 28.80 22.39 18.78
C GLU A 6 28.83 21.90 17.32
N ARG A 7 28.01 20.90 16.96
CA ARG A 7 27.95 20.34 15.59
C ARG A 7 26.74 20.78 14.78
N ARG A 8 25.91 21.69 15.29
CA ARG A 8 24.73 22.20 14.57
C ARG A 8 25.13 23.26 13.55
N SER A 9 24.44 23.27 12.41
CA SER A 9 24.70 24.29 11.39
C SER A 9 24.18 25.67 11.81
N VAL A 10 24.65 26.71 11.14
CA VAL A 10 24.08 28.06 11.25
C VAL A 10 22.56 28.08 10.99
N MET A 11 22.04 27.20 10.12
CA MET A 11 20.59 27.13 9.86
C MET A 11 19.79 26.54 11.02
N ALA A 12 20.41 25.73 11.88
CA ALA A 12 19.80 25.17 13.09
C ALA A 12 20.21 25.93 14.37
N GLY A 13 20.74 27.16 14.23
CA GLY A 13 21.15 28.01 15.35
C GLY A 13 22.53 27.70 15.94
N GLY A 14 23.35 26.91 15.26
CA GLY A 14 24.74 26.65 15.62
C GLY A 14 25.74 27.55 14.90
N THR A 15 27.03 27.19 14.94
CA THR A 15 28.13 28.02 14.40
C THR A 15 28.79 27.41 13.16
N VAL A 16 28.50 26.14 12.84
CA VAL A 16 29.16 25.40 11.77
C VAL A 16 28.58 25.80 10.40
N ARG A 17 29.46 26.21 9.48
CA ARG A 17 29.12 26.52 8.08
C ARG A 17 29.41 25.32 7.19
N GLY A 18 28.65 25.16 6.11
CA GLY A 18 28.90 24.13 5.09
C GLY A 18 27.74 23.16 4.92
N TRP A 19 28.02 21.99 4.34
CA TRP A 19 27.03 20.95 4.08
C TRP A 19 26.90 20.02 5.28
N LEU A 20 25.90 20.27 6.12
CA LEU A 20 25.55 19.44 7.27
C LEU A 20 24.21 18.72 7.03
N PRO A 21 23.93 17.61 7.74
CA PRO A 21 22.67 16.86 7.57
C PRO A 21 21.41 17.71 7.78
N ASP A 22 21.42 18.64 8.74
CA ASP A 22 20.32 19.57 9.03
C ASP A 22 20.14 20.60 7.89
N VAL A 23 21.24 21.13 7.34
CA VAL A 23 21.24 21.97 6.15
C VAL A 23 20.61 21.25 4.96
N ALA A 24 20.97 19.98 4.76
CA ALA A 24 20.38 19.18 3.69
C ALA A 24 18.86 19.09 3.86
N VAL A 25 18.36 18.67 5.03
CA VAL A 25 16.91 18.55 5.30
C VAL A 25 16.17 19.87 5.03
N VAL A 26 16.71 21.00 5.48
CA VAL A 26 16.10 22.32 5.26
C VAL A 26 16.06 22.67 3.78
N LEU A 27 17.15 22.48 3.04
CA LEU A 27 17.21 22.79 1.62
C LEU A 27 16.26 21.91 0.81
N TRP A 28 16.20 20.61 1.08
CA TRP A 28 15.26 19.71 0.44
C TRP A 28 13.81 20.15 0.65
N ARG A 29 13.43 20.50 1.89
CA ARG A 29 12.09 20.99 2.19
C ARG A 29 11.78 22.28 1.45
N ARG A 30 12.74 23.21 1.35
CA ARG A 30 12.59 24.47 0.62
C ARG A 30 12.45 24.24 -0.89
N MET A 31 13.28 23.38 -1.47
CA MET A 31 13.23 23.04 -2.90
C MET A 31 11.89 22.39 -3.28
N LEU A 32 11.41 21.44 -2.46
CA LEU A 32 10.09 20.85 -2.66
C LEU A 32 8.99 21.92 -2.56
N SER A 33 9.02 22.74 -1.51
CA SER A 33 8.00 23.78 -1.31
C SER A 33 8.00 24.85 -2.42
N ALA A 34 9.15 25.11 -3.04
CA ALA A 34 9.30 26.08 -4.12
C ALA A 34 8.61 25.65 -5.43
N LEU A 35 8.30 24.36 -5.60
CA LEU A 35 7.53 23.86 -6.76
C LEU A 35 6.09 24.41 -6.76
N GLY A 36 5.57 24.84 -5.61
CA GLY A 36 4.18 25.25 -5.47
C GLY A 36 3.20 24.07 -5.63
N ASP A 37 1.92 24.37 -5.84
CA ASP A 37 0.92 23.33 -6.09
C ASP A 37 1.00 22.84 -7.54
N VAL A 38 1.61 21.67 -7.72
CA VAL A 38 1.76 21.01 -9.03
C VAL A 38 0.43 20.76 -9.74
N ASN A 39 -0.70 20.77 -9.02
CA ASN A 39 -2.03 20.58 -9.61
C ASN A 39 -2.54 21.81 -10.38
N ASN A 40 -1.84 22.94 -10.31
CA ASN A 40 -2.16 24.14 -11.09
C ASN A 40 -1.58 24.09 -12.52
N ILE A 41 -0.78 23.06 -12.86
CA ILE A 41 -0.25 22.86 -14.20
C ILE A 41 -1.41 22.57 -15.17
N GLN A 42 -1.57 23.45 -16.17
CA GLN A 42 -2.71 23.38 -17.10
C GLN A 42 -2.56 22.24 -18.12
N ASP A 43 -1.34 21.99 -18.59
CA ASP A 43 -1.05 20.93 -19.54
C ASP A 43 -1.04 19.55 -18.85
N PRO A 44 -1.95 18.63 -19.19
CA PRO A 44 -2.00 17.30 -18.60
C PRO A 44 -0.75 16.44 -18.83
N VAL A 45 -0.04 16.66 -19.94
CA VAL A 45 1.18 15.92 -20.25
C VAL A 45 2.31 16.35 -19.32
N LEU A 46 2.51 17.67 -19.16
CA LEU A 46 3.49 18.21 -18.22
C LEU A 46 3.15 17.86 -16.78
N HIS A 47 1.87 17.92 -16.39
CA HIS A 47 1.41 17.48 -15.06
C HIS A 47 1.77 16.02 -14.82
N GLY A 48 1.50 15.13 -15.78
CA GLY A 48 1.86 13.72 -15.71
C GLY A 48 3.36 13.49 -15.54
N GLN A 49 4.20 14.20 -16.31
CA GLN A 49 5.65 14.13 -16.19
C GLN A 49 6.14 14.54 -14.80
N VAL A 50 5.65 15.67 -14.27
CA VAL A 50 6.01 16.14 -12.93
C VAL A 50 5.61 15.12 -11.86
N MET A 51 4.41 14.54 -11.97
CA MET A 51 3.96 13.52 -11.02
C MET A 51 4.81 12.24 -11.07
N GLU A 52 5.24 11.79 -12.25
CA GLU A 52 6.15 10.65 -12.38
C GLU A 52 7.55 10.97 -11.83
N TYR A 53 8.05 12.20 -11.99
CA TYR A 53 9.28 12.61 -11.32
C TYR A 53 9.13 12.59 -9.79
N LEU A 54 7.99 13.00 -9.25
CA LEU A 54 7.71 12.89 -7.82
C LEU A 54 7.69 11.42 -7.35
N VAL A 55 7.21 10.48 -8.17
CA VAL A 55 7.32 9.03 -7.89
C VAL A 55 8.78 8.63 -7.72
N GLN A 56 9.62 8.96 -8.71
CA GLN A 56 11.05 8.60 -8.70
C GLN A 56 11.80 9.24 -7.52
N LEU A 57 11.53 10.53 -7.26
CA LEU A 57 12.09 11.25 -6.12
C LEU A 57 11.71 10.58 -4.80
N THR A 58 10.42 10.26 -4.63
CA THR A 58 9.92 9.62 -3.41
C THR A 58 10.55 8.26 -3.19
N GLN A 59 10.67 7.43 -4.23
CA GLN A 59 11.37 6.15 -4.15
C GLN A 59 12.84 6.33 -3.74
N THR A 60 13.51 7.38 -4.23
CA THR A 60 14.87 7.71 -3.84
C THR A 60 14.95 8.10 -2.37
N LEU A 61 14.03 8.94 -1.88
CA LEU A 61 13.96 9.33 -0.47
C LEU A 61 13.67 8.14 0.45
N ILE A 62 12.80 7.21 0.02
CA ILE A 62 12.55 5.96 0.73
C ILE A 62 13.84 5.13 0.83
N LYS A 63 14.57 4.95 -0.27
CA LYS A 63 15.86 4.23 -0.27
C LYS A 63 16.89 4.90 0.63
N ILE A 64 16.98 6.24 0.62
CA ILE A 64 17.83 6.99 1.54
C ILE A 64 17.45 6.67 2.99
N ARG A 65 16.15 6.71 3.32
CA ARG A 65 15.69 6.39 4.68
C ARG A 65 16.03 4.95 5.10
N MET A 66 15.86 3.98 4.22
CA MET A 66 16.23 2.58 4.50
C MET A 66 17.73 2.43 4.81
N ASN A 67 18.59 3.24 4.18
CA ASN A 67 20.03 3.23 4.43
C ASN A 67 20.45 4.07 5.65
N GLN A 68 19.61 5.01 6.10
CA GLN A 68 19.89 5.78 7.32
C GLN A 68 19.74 4.94 8.60
N GLY A 69 19.02 3.81 8.57
CA GLY A 69 18.75 2.96 9.73
C GLY A 69 19.95 2.21 10.32
N VAL A 70 21.16 2.38 9.78
CA VAL A 70 22.40 1.80 10.33
C VAL A 70 23.25 2.95 10.88
N SER A 71 23.11 3.25 12.17
CA SER A 71 24.04 4.17 12.82
C SER A 71 25.43 3.53 12.91
N VAL A 72 26.51 4.33 12.87
CA VAL A 72 27.89 3.81 12.92
C VAL A 72 28.14 3.01 14.20
N ASP A 73 27.43 3.35 15.28
CA ASP A 73 27.46 2.69 16.59
C ASP A 73 26.35 1.63 16.77
N ASN A 74 25.44 1.48 15.81
CA ASN A 74 24.25 0.63 15.83
C ASN A 74 23.32 0.83 17.06
N GLN A 75 23.40 2.01 17.70
CA GLN A 75 22.71 2.31 18.98
C GLN A 75 21.70 3.44 18.89
N SER A 76 21.58 4.15 17.77
CA SER A 76 20.72 5.34 17.67
C SER A 76 19.91 5.40 16.38
N THR A 77 18.68 5.91 16.48
CA THR A 77 17.82 6.21 15.33
C THR A 77 18.14 7.62 14.81
N PRO A 78 18.32 7.83 13.49
CA PRO A 78 18.61 9.14 12.93
C PRO A 78 17.46 10.13 13.15
N GLU A 79 17.75 11.27 13.77
CA GLU A 79 16.80 12.36 14.04
C GLU A 79 16.31 13.07 12.76
N LEU A 80 17.12 13.05 11.70
CA LEU A 80 16.86 13.76 10.45
C LEU A 80 16.25 12.82 9.40
N ILE A 81 14.92 12.77 9.40
CA ILE A 81 14.12 11.92 8.53
C ILE A 81 13.73 12.67 7.24
N PRO A 82 13.86 12.06 6.05
CA PRO A 82 13.32 12.61 4.82
C PRO A 82 11.82 12.90 4.94
N PRO A 83 11.33 14.08 4.51
CA PRO A 83 9.95 14.48 4.69
C PRO A 83 9.02 13.82 3.65
N LEU A 84 8.83 12.51 3.75
CA LEU A 84 8.11 11.70 2.76
C LEU A 84 6.66 12.18 2.57
N THR A 85 5.98 12.64 3.62
CA THR A 85 4.55 13.01 3.57
C THR A 85 4.27 14.41 3.02
N VAL A 86 5.29 15.23 2.74
CA VAL A 86 5.10 16.62 2.26
C VAL A 86 4.34 16.68 0.94
N ILE A 87 4.50 15.68 0.08
CA ILE A 87 3.83 15.63 -1.23
C ILE A 87 2.42 15.02 -1.17
N ALA A 88 2.01 14.44 -0.03
CA ALA A 88 0.73 13.74 0.08
C ALA A 88 -0.49 14.63 -0.24
N PRO A 89 -0.57 15.89 0.23
CA PRO A 89 -1.69 16.78 -0.12
C PRO A 89 -1.82 17.00 -1.64
N TRP A 90 -0.70 17.15 -2.34
CA TRP A 90 -0.72 17.30 -3.81
C TRP A 90 -1.25 16.04 -4.49
N CYS A 91 -0.90 14.85 -3.98
CA CYS A 91 -1.39 13.60 -4.54
C CYS A 91 -2.90 13.42 -4.32
N PHE A 92 -3.41 13.74 -3.12
CA PHE A 92 -4.85 13.66 -2.82
C PHE A 92 -5.67 14.66 -3.63
N LYS A 93 -5.10 15.81 -4.00
CA LYS A 93 -5.71 16.76 -4.93
C LYS A 93 -5.61 16.26 -6.38
N ALA A 94 -4.48 15.69 -6.78
CA ALA A 94 -4.25 15.16 -8.13
C ALA A 94 -5.26 14.08 -8.52
N ILE A 95 -5.58 13.13 -7.63
CA ILE A 95 -6.57 12.06 -7.92
C ILE A 95 -7.99 12.61 -8.16
N GLN A 96 -8.29 13.83 -7.71
CA GLN A 96 -9.57 14.49 -7.91
C GLN A 96 -9.64 15.29 -9.22
N LEU A 97 -8.52 15.40 -9.96
CA LEU A 97 -8.49 16.12 -11.23
C LEU A 97 -9.36 15.44 -12.30
N PRO A 98 -9.78 16.19 -13.34
CA PRO A 98 -10.55 15.64 -14.46
C PRO A 98 -9.83 14.50 -15.19
N LYS A 99 -10.59 13.67 -15.91
CA LYS A 99 -10.07 12.47 -16.61
C LYS A 99 -8.91 12.76 -17.57
N LYS A 100 -8.82 13.97 -18.13
CA LYS A 100 -7.71 14.39 -19.02
C LYS A 100 -6.32 14.28 -18.35
N TYR A 101 -6.23 14.31 -17.02
CA TYR A 101 -4.99 14.16 -16.26
C TYR A 101 -4.68 12.71 -15.87
N GLU A 102 -5.12 11.72 -16.67
CA GLU A 102 -5.03 10.29 -16.36
C GLU A 102 -3.64 9.86 -15.86
N VAL A 103 -2.57 10.22 -16.58
CA VAL A 103 -1.19 9.87 -16.22
C VAL A 103 -0.82 10.39 -14.84
N GLY A 104 -1.10 11.67 -14.58
CA GLY A 104 -0.85 12.31 -13.29
C GLY A 104 -1.69 11.71 -12.16
N LYS A 105 -2.94 11.32 -12.43
CA LYS A 105 -3.81 10.62 -11.48
C LYS A 105 -3.27 9.25 -11.10
N LEU A 106 -2.82 8.46 -12.09
CA LEU A 106 -2.22 7.15 -11.84
C LEU A 106 -0.94 7.29 -11.01
N ALA A 107 -0.05 8.23 -11.37
CA ALA A 107 1.15 8.53 -10.58
C ALA A 107 0.81 8.98 -9.14
N ALA A 108 -0.25 9.77 -8.96
CA ALA A 108 -0.74 10.17 -7.63
C ALA A 108 -1.20 8.97 -6.78
N TYR A 109 -1.96 8.03 -7.36
CA TYR A 109 -2.35 6.81 -6.66
C TYR A 109 -1.12 5.99 -6.24
N ARG A 110 -0.14 5.83 -7.15
CA ARG A 110 1.13 5.15 -6.84
C ARG A 110 1.85 5.80 -5.68
N LEU A 111 1.97 7.13 -5.69
CA LEU A 111 2.58 7.90 -4.60
C LEU A 111 1.86 7.69 -3.28
N ILE A 112 0.53 7.82 -3.26
CA ILE A 112 -0.28 7.65 -2.05
C ILE A 112 -0.05 6.25 -1.44
N CYS A 113 -0.01 5.20 -2.26
CA CYS A 113 0.33 3.84 -1.81
C CYS A 113 1.75 3.76 -1.25
N LEU A 114 2.75 4.26 -1.98
CA LEU A 114 4.15 4.26 -1.55
C LEU A 114 4.32 4.98 -0.21
N LEU A 115 3.71 6.15 -0.02
CA LEU A 115 3.82 6.94 1.21
C LEU A 115 3.18 6.27 2.42
N THR A 116 2.13 5.48 2.18
CA THR A 116 1.37 4.82 3.26
C THR A 116 2.01 3.48 3.65
N ILE A 117 2.66 2.79 2.71
CA ILE A 117 3.16 1.42 2.89
C ILE A 117 4.67 1.46 3.13
N GLN A 118 5.05 2.28 4.09
CA GLN A 118 6.43 2.45 4.56
C GLN A 118 6.69 1.64 5.85
N PRO A 119 7.94 1.21 6.11
CA PRO A 119 8.31 0.56 7.37
C PRO A 119 8.02 1.44 8.60
N MET A 120 7.60 0.79 9.69
CA MET A 120 6.76 1.31 10.78
C MET A 120 7.41 2.29 11.78
N ASP A 121 8.52 2.95 11.42
CA ASP A 121 9.21 3.85 12.37
C ASP A 121 8.58 5.25 12.43
N ILE A 122 7.62 5.54 11.54
CA ILE A 122 6.94 6.84 11.44
C ILE A 122 5.45 6.62 11.61
N SER A 123 4.89 7.14 12.69
CA SER A 123 3.43 7.14 12.89
C SER A 123 2.77 8.03 11.84
N LEU A 124 1.91 7.45 11.01
CA LEU A 124 1.16 8.19 10.00
C LEU A 124 0.06 9.02 10.68
N PRO A 125 -0.11 10.30 10.31
CA PRO A 125 -1.21 11.12 10.82
C PRO A 125 -2.57 10.48 10.51
N LYS A 126 -3.51 10.53 11.46
CA LYS A 126 -4.88 10.01 11.25
C LYS A 126 -5.56 10.62 10.03
N ALA A 127 -5.36 11.92 9.78
CA ALA A 127 -5.89 12.61 8.61
C ALA A 127 -5.39 11.99 7.29
N HIS A 128 -4.12 11.58 7.23
CA HIS A 128 -3.55 10.90 6.06
C HIS A 128 -4.23 9.56 5.83
N LEU A 129 -4.41 8.75 6.89
CA LEU A 129 -5.08 7.44 6.78
C LEU A 129 -6.53 7.58 6.33
N THR A 130 -7.28 8.56 6.85
CA THR A 130 -8.66 8.82 6.42
C THR A 130 -8.74 9.17 4.94
N LEU A 131 -7.86 10.06 4.46
CA LEU A 131 -7.80 10.43 3.04
C LEU A 131 -7.35 9.24 2.17
N PHE A 132 -6.39 8.45 2.65
CA PHE A 132 -5.92 7.24 1.99
C PHE A 132 -7.05 6.23 1.81
N TYR A 133 -7.78 5.89 2.88
CA TYR A 133 -8.87 4.91 2.81
C TYR A 133 -9.99 5.36 1.87
N ARG A 134 -10.36 6.64 1.93
CA ARG A 134 -11.32 7.21 0.98
C ARG A 134 -10.82 7.16 -0.46
N ALA A 135 -9.55 7.50 -0.70
CA ALA A 135 -8.95 7.48 -2.03
C ALA A 135 -8.92 6.06 -2.62
N VAL A 136 -8.54 5.06 -1.83
CA VAL A 136 -8.51 3.65 -2.24
C VAL A 136 -9.91 3.13 -2.51
N HIS A 137 -10.85 3.35 -1.60
CA HIS A 137 -12.24 2.92 -1.78
C HIS A 137 -12.84 3.52 -3.06
N ASN A 138 -12.78 4.84 -3.23
CA ASN A 138 -13.25 5.51 -4.44
C ASN A 138 -12.51 5.06 -5.71
N GLY A 139 -11.20 4.77 -5.61
CA GLY A 139 -10.41 4.28 -6.72
C GLY A 139 -10.85 2.89 -7.18
N ILE A 140 -11.12 1.98 -6.23
CA ILE A 140 -11.60 0.63 -6.53
C ILE A 140 -13.02 0.65 -7.08
N THR A 141 -13.91 1.47 -6.50
CA THR A 141 -15.32 1.57 -6.93
C THR A 141 -15.52 2.39 -8.21
N SER A 142 -14.49 3.10 -8.69
CA SER A 142 -14.56 3.90 -9.92
C SER A 142 -14.72 3.10 -11.22
N ASN A 143 -14.55 1.77 -11.17
CA ASN A 143 -14.48 0.87 -12.33
C ASN A 143 -13.37 1.20 -13.35
N ASP A 144 -12.39 2.03 -12.99
CA ASP A 144 -11.21 2.30 -13.81
C ASP A 144 -10.17 1.19 -13.60
N THR A 145 -10.03 0.30 -14.58
CA THR A 145 -9.11 -0.84 -14.55
C THR A 145 -7.67 -0.42 -14.25
N LYS A 146 -7.19 0.71 -14.81
CA LYS A 146 -5.80 1.17 -14.59
C LYS A 146 -5.58 1.64 -13.15
N VAL A 147 -6.58 2.29 -12.57
CA VAL A 147 -6.55 2.69 -11.16
C VAL A 147 -6.58 1.47 -10.25
N ILE A 148 -7.47 0.50 -10.52
CA ILE A 148 -7.54 -0.76 -9.76
C ILE A 148 -6.19 -1.49 -9.81
N HIS A 149 -5.60 -1.61 -11.00
CA HIS A 149 -4.27 -2.22 -11.17
C HIS A 149 -3.19 -1.46 -10.39
N ALA A 150 -3.18 -0.13 -10.46
CA ALA A 150 -2.22 0.67 -9.70
C ALA A 150 -2.38 0.47 -8.18
N LEU A 151 -3.61 0.48 -7.67
CA LEU A 151 -3.86 0.28 -6.24
C LEU A 151 -3.37 -1.10 -5.79
N ILE A 152 -3.81 -2.18 -6.44
CA ILE A 152 -3.43 -3.55 -6.09
C ILE A 152 -1.91 -3.76 -6.19
N LYS A 153 -1.28 -3.27 -7.26
CA LYS A 153 0.15 -3.41 -7.49
C LYS A 153 0.98 -2.71 -6.42
N TYR A 154 0.66 -1.45 -6.12
CA TYR A 154 1.49 -0.63 -5.24
C TYR A 154 1.14 -0.78 -3.76
N THR A 155 -0.04 -1.31 -3.43
CA THR A 155 -0.29 -1.73 -2.05
C THR A 155 0.35 -3.05 -1.70
N GLY A 156 0.24 -4.02 -2.60
CA GLY A 156 0.74 -5.37 -2.41
C GLY A 156 0.24 -6.03 -1.11
N PRO A 157 0.79 -7.21 -0.75
CA PRO A 157 0.39 -7.93 0.47
C PRO A 157 0.74 -7.21 1.77
N ARG A 158 1.68 -6.24 1.71
CA ARG A 158 2.18 -5.57 2.90
C ARG A 158 1.12 -4.72 3.59
N PHE A 159 0.17 -4.17 2.84
CA PHE A 159 -0.85 -3.26 3.39
C PHE A 159 -1.56 -3.83 4.62
N PHE A 160 -2.08 -5.06 4.54
CA PHE A 160 -2.79 -5.68 5.66
C PHE A 160 -1.84 -6.21 6.75
N SER A 161 -0.58 -6.52 6.42
CA SER A 161 0.43 -6.92 7.42
C SER A 161 0.89 -5.76 8.31
N LEU A 162 0.78 -4.51 7.84
CA LEU A 162 1.18 -3.31 8.59
C LEU A 162 0.22 -2.97 9.75
N LYS A 163 -0.93 -3.65 9.85
CA LYS A 163 -1.93 -3.46 10.92
C LYS A 163 -2.31 -1.98 11.12
N LEU A 164 -2.42 -1.23 10.01
CA LEU A 164 -2.77 0.18 10.05
C LEU A 164 -4.16 0.35 10.70
N PRO A 165 -4.35 1.37 11.58
CA PRO A 165 -5.63 1.62 12.22
C PRO A 165 -6.74 1.82 11.18
N GLY A 166 -7.82 1.04 11.25
CA GLY A 166 -8.95 1.14 10.30
C GLY A 166 -8.74 0.44 8.95
N SER A 167 -7.64 -0.28 8.74
CA SER A 167 -7.38 -1.02 7.49
C SER A 167 -8.46 -2.06 7.16
N SER A 168 -9.17 -2.58 8.16
CA SER A 168 -10.28 -3.52 7.96
C SER A 168 -11.41 -2.95 7.08
N LEU A 169 -11.57 -1.62 7.05
CA LEU A 169 -12.58 -0.96 6.25
C LEU A 169 -12.46 -1.32 4.75
N LEU A 170 -11.24 -1.56 4.26
CA LEU A 170 -10.99 -1.83 2.85
C LEU A 170 -11.01 -3.32 2.48
N ILE A 171 -11.25 -4.24 3.42
CA ILE A 171 -11.14 -5.68 3.14
C ILE A 171 -12.04 -6.11 1.99
N LEU A 172 -13.30 -5.65 2.01
CA LEU A 172 -14.25 -6.02 0.96
C LEU A 172 -13.86 -5.42 -0.40
N ASP A 173 -13.38 -4.18 -0.43
CA ASP A 173 -12.87 -3.54 -1.64
C ASP A 173 -11.71 -4.35 -2.26
N TYR A 174 -10.74 -4.77 -1.44
CA TYR A 174 -9.60 -5.56 -1.93
C TYR A 174 -10.01 -6.98 -2.35
N ILE A 175 -10.99 -7.60 -1.68
CA ILE A 175 -11.54 -8.90 -2.11
C ILE A 175 -12.16 -8.76 -3.51
N HIS A 176 -12.97 -7.74 -3.74
CA HIS A 176 -13.61 -7.50 -5.03
C HIS A 176 -12.58 -7.17 -6.12
N ALA A 177 -11.65 -6.27 -5.85
CA ALA A 177 -10.59 -5.90 -6.79
C ALA A 177 -9.69 -7.08 -7.15
N ALA A 178 -9.28 -7.89 -6.17
CA ALA A 178 -8.49 -9.10 -6.43
C ALA A 178 -9.30 -10.15 -7.21
N ASN A 179 -10.58 -10.35 -6.88
CA ASN A 179 -11.45 -11.25 -7.64
C ASN A 179 -11.59 -10.81 -9.11
N TYR A 180 -11.75 -9.51 -9.34
CA TYR A 180 -11.82 -8.91 -10.68
C TYR A 180 -10.53 -9.16 -11.47
N ILE A 181 -9.37 -8.85 -10.90
CA ILE A 181 -8.05 -9.06 -11.54
C ILE A 181 -7.82 -10.54 -11.86
N LEU A 182 -8.11 -11.44 -10.92
CA LEU A 182 -7.86 -12.87 -11.11
C LEU A 182 -8.85 -13.52 -12.08
N GLY A 183 -10.03 -12.92 -12.26
CA GLY A 183 -11.00 -13.31 -13.29
C GLY A 183 -10.70 -12.75 -14.69
N SER A 184 -9.83 -11.74 -14.79
CA SER A 184 -9.43 -11.12 -16.05
C SER A 184 -8.52 -12.02 -16.88
N GLN A 185 -8.52 -11.85 -18.20
CA GLN A 185 -7.53 -12.44 -19.12
C GLN A 185 -6.35 -11.50 -19.41
N ASP A 186 -6.31 -10.33 -18.79
CA ASP A 186 -5.23 -9.36 -18.95
C ASP A 186 -3.92 -9.89 -18.35
N VAL A 187 -2.90 -9.95 -19.19
CA VAL A 187 -1.55 -10.44 -18.85
C VAL A 187 -0.79 -9.40 -18.03
N GLU A 188 -1.07 -8.10 -18.21
CA GLU A 188 -0.41 -7.00 -17.51
C GLU A 188 -1.03 -6.71 -16.13
N ALA A 189 -2.09 -7.43 -15.78
CA ALA A 189 -2.75 -7.26 -14.49
C ALA A 189 -1.82 -7.72 -13.33
N PRO A 190 -1.87 -7.06 -12.16
CA PRO A 190 -1.00 -7.40 -11.02
C PRO A 190 -1.54 -8.63 -10.26
N ARG A 191 -1.52 -9.77 -10.93
CA ARG A 191 -2.11 -11.04 -10.46
C ARG A 191 -1.37 -11.58 -9.24
N THR A 192 -0.04 -11.47 -9.23
CA THR A 192 0.82 -11.87 -8.10
C THR A 192 0.46 -11.11 -6.84
N GLU A 193 0.30 -9.79 -6.93
CA GLU A 193 -0.08 -8.93 -5.81
C GLU A 193 -1.51 -9.19 -5.37
N ALA A 194 -2.45 -9.38 -6.30
CA ALA A 194 -3.84 -9.73 -6.00
C ALA A 194 -3.96 -11.02 -5.17
N VAL A 195 -3.31 -12.11 -5.59
CA VAL A 195 -3.30 -13.37 -4.82
C VAL A 195 -2.61 -13.18 -3.47
N SER A 196 -1.48 -12.45 -3.45
CA SER A 196 -0.72 -12.23 -2.22
C SER A 196 -1.51 -11.43 -1.18
N ILE A 197 -2.29 -10.43 -1.62
CA ILE A 197 -3.19 -9.67 -0.74
C ILE A 197 -4.24 -10.59 -0.13
N LEU A 198 -4.91 -11.42 -0.94
CA LEU A 198 -5.88 -12.41 -0.46
C LEU A 198 -5.24 -13.38 0.56
N GLY A 199 -4.06 -13.90 0.27
CA GLY A 199 -3.31 -14.78 1.16
C GLY A 199 -2.93 -14.10 2.48
N SER A 200 -2.47 -12.85 2.44
CA SER A 200 -2.13 -12.06 3.63
C SER A 200 -3.35 -11.87 4.54
N MET A 201 -4.52 -11.62 3.96
CA MET A 201 -5.75 -11.45 4.72
C MET A 201 -6.13 -12.74 5.47
N LEU A 202 -5.99 -13.94 4.88
CA LEU A 202 -6.32 -15.20 5.59
C LEU A 202 -5.61 -15.38 6.95
N SER A 203 -4.47 -14.72 7.14
CA SER A 203 -3.68 -14.76 8.38
C SER A 203 -4.15 -13.75 9.45
N LEU A 204 -5.07 -12.84 9.13
CA LEU A 204 -5.53 -11.82 10.06
C LEU A 204 -6.47 -12.42 11.12
N PRO A 205 -6.31 -12.07 12.41
CA PRO A 205 -7.17 -12.57 13.49
C PRO A 205 -8.60 -11.98 13.45
N ILE A 206 -8.82 -10.94 12.63
CA ILE A 206 -10.09 -10.20 12.54
C ILE A 206 -11.25 -11.04 12.02
N PHE A 207 -10.99 -12.11 11.27
CA PHE A 207 -12.02 -13.01 10.74
C PHE A 207 -12.74 -13.81 11.83
N SER A 208 -12.27 -13.76 13.08
CA SER A 208 -12.96 -14.31 14.25
C SER A 208 -13.95 -13.32 14.90
N SER A 209 -14.09 -12.10 14.37
CA SER A 209 -14.90 -11.02 14.93
C SER A 209 -15.70 -10.29 13.85
N LYS A 210 -16.83 -9.66 14.22
CA LYS A 210 -17.56 -8.77 13.32
C LYS A 210 -16.81 -7.44 13.24
N PHE A 211 -16.42 -7.02 12.05
CA PHE A 211 -15.76 -5.73 11.80
C PHE A 211 -16.47 -4.95 10.70
N PRO A 212 -16.41 -3.60 10.74
CA PRO A 212 -16.94 -2.77 9.68
C PRO A 212 -16.04 -2.82 8.44
N VAL A 213 -16.66 -2.90 7.27
CA VAL A 213 -16.07 -2.78 5.93
C VAL A 213 -16.83 -1.72 5.14
N PHE A 214 -16.20 -1.06 4.17
CA PHE A 214 -16.91 -0.17 3.26
C PHE A 214 -17.84 -0.94 2.32
N GLN A 215 -18.95 -0.30 1.97
CA GLN A 215 -19.90 -0.83 1.00
C GLN A 215 -19.50 -0.38 -0.43
N PRO A 216 -19.18 -1.31 -1.36
CA PRO A 216 -18.68 -0.97 -2.71
C PRO A 216 -19.66 -0.21 -3.61
N ASN A 217 -20.97 -0.21 -3.28
CA ASN A 217 -22.05 0.26 -4.15
C ASN A 217 -22.95 1.34 -3.50
N SER A 218 -22.52 1.96 -2.41
CA SER A 218 -23.25 3.09 -1.81
C SER A 218 -22.93 4.40 -2.52
N SER A 219 -23.91 5.31 -2.61
CA SER A 219 -23.71 6.66 -3.18
C SER A 219 -22.79 7.55 -2.32
N GLY A 220 -22.47 7.12 -1.09
CA GLY A 220 -21.51 7.73 -0.17
C GLY A 220 -20.62 6.70 0.50
N ILE A 221 -19.85 7.14 1.51
CA ILE A 221 -18.99 6.28 2.32
C ILE A 221 -19.84 5.68 3.45
N GLU A 222 -20.31 4.45 3.23
CA GLU A 222 -21.10 3.69 4.20
C GLU A 222 -20.35 2.44 4.65
N THR A 223 -20.65 1.95 5.85
CA THR A 223 -20.04 0.74 6.40
C THR A 223 -21.07 -0.35 6.65
N ILE A 224 -20.70 -1.58 6.31
CA ILE A 224 -21.46 -2.79 6.57
C ILE A 224 -20.59 -3.78 7.35
N THR A 225 -21.19 -4.88 7.81
CA THR A 225 -20.43 -6.01 8.36
C THR A 225 -20.37 -7.14 7.33
N CYS A 226 -19.20 -7.76 7.17
CA CYS A 226 -19.00 -8.85 6.22
C CYS A 226 -18.52 -10.11 6.98
N PRO A 227 -19.44 -10.94 7.51
CA PRO A 227 -19.07 -12.14 8.24
C PRO A 227 -18.38 -13.18 7.35
N ASP A 228 -18.75 -13.25 6.07
CA ASP A 228 -18.32 -14.31 5.15
C ASP A 228 -17.03 -13.99 4.38
N ALA A 229 -16.33 -12.91 4.77
CA ALA A 229 -15.14 -12.45 4.05
C ALA A 229 -14.04 -13.52 3.98
N LYS A 230 -13.87 -14.36 5.02
CA LYS A 230 -12.93 -15.50 5.01
C LYS A 230 -13.32 -16.53 3.94
N GLU A 231 -14.60 -16.86 3.82
CA GLU A 231 -15.09 -17.84 2.84
C GLU A 231 -14.94 -17.32 1.41
N LEU A 232 -15.23 -16.04 1.17
CA LEU A 232 -15.02 -15.39 -0.12
C LEU A 232 -13.55 -15.48 -0.55
N ILE A 233 -12.62 -15.15 0.35
CA ILE A 233 -11.18 -15.25 0.08
C ILE A 233 -10.77 -16.68 -0.25
N LEU A 234 -11.21 -17.67 0.55
CA LEU A 234 -10.92 -19.08 0.31
C LEU A 234 -11.41 -19.55 -1.05
N ASN A 235 -12.66 -19.22 -1.41
CA ASN A 235 -13.22 -19.61 -2.70
C ASN A 235 -12.42 -19.03 -3.89
N ILE A 236 -11.99 -17.77 -3.79
CA ILE A 236 -11.16 -17.12 -4.81
C ILE A 236 -9.79 -17.80 -4.90
N LEU A 237 -9.14 -18.09 -3.77
CA LEU A 237 -7.83 -18.74 -3.73
C LEU A 237 -7.88 -20.17 -4.26
N MET A 238 -8.88 -20.98 -3.88
CA MET A 238 -9.06 -22.34 -4.42
C MET A 238 -9.25 -22.34 -5.94
N ARG A 239 -10.04 -21.39 -6.46
CA ARG A 239 -10.19 -21.20 -7.91
C ARG A 239 -8.85 -20.82 -8.56
N SER A 240 -8.08 -19.95 -7.91
CA SER A 240 -6.77 -19.50 -8.40
C SER A 240 -5.75 -20.65 -8.43
N CYS A 241 -5.70 -21.52 -7.41
CA CYS A 241 -4.87 -22.72 -7.42
C CYS A 241 -5.09 -23.60 -8.67
N ARG A 242 -6.34 -23.69 -9.15
CA ARG A 242 -6.72 -24.52 -10.30
C ARG A 242 -6.55 -23.83 -11.66
N ARG A 243 -6.86 -22.52 -11.74
CA ARG A 243 -7.04 -21.82 -13.03
C ARG A 243 -6.06 -20.70 -13.31
N GLU A 244 -5.26 -20.28 -12.33
CA GLU A 244 -4.39 -19.09 -12.45
C GLU A 244 -3.30 -19.31 -13.50
N PRO A 245 -3.24 -18.55 -14.61
CA PRO A 245 -2.25 -18.77 -15.67
C PRO A 245 -0.82 -18.47 -15.23
N THR A 246 -0.63 -17.52 -14.30
CA THR A 246 0.69 -17.10 -13.88
C THR A 246 1.26 -18.08 -12.87
N GLY A 247 2.36 -18.77 -13.21
CA GLY A 247 2.98 -19.76 -12.32
C GLY A 247 3.27 -19.23 -10.91
N VAL A 248 3.83 -18.01 -10.82
CA VAL A 248 4.13 -17.36 -9.53
C VAL A 248 2.85 -17.12 -8.71
N ALA A 249 1.82 -16.54 -9.31
CA ALA A 249 0.56 -16.29 -8.61
C ALA A 249 -0.15 -17.59 -8.19
N ARG A 250 -0.07 -18.64 -9.02
CA ARG A 250 -0.59 -19.97 -8.67
C ARG A 250 0.15 -20.58 -7.48
N CYS A 251 1.49 -20.49 -7.44
CA CYS A 251 2.29 -20.95 -6.31
C CYS A 251 1.91 -20.22 -5.01
N ILE A 252 1.73 -18.89 -5.07
CA ILE A 252 1.31 -18.10 -3.89
C ILE A 252 -0.09 -18.53 -3.42
N ALA A 253 -1.02 -18.81 -4.33
CA ALA A 253 -2.35 -19.31 -3.98
C ALA A 253 -2.24 -20.66 -3.27
N LEU A 254 -1.46 -21.60 -3.82
CA LEU A 254 -1.22 -22.91 -3.23
C LEU A 254 -0.57 -22.79 -1.84
N SER A 255 0.46 -21.96 -1.68
CA SER A 255 1.08 -21.70 -0.38
C SER A 255 0.10 -21.12 0.62
N SER A 256 -0.77 -20.19 0.20
CA SER A 256 -1.78 -19.57 1.06
C SER A 256 -2.82 -20.59 1.53
N ILE A 257 -3.28 -21.47 0.63
CA ILE A 257 -4.21 -22.56 0.96
C ILE A 257 -3.55 -23.63 1.85
N ALA A 258 -2.28 -23.96 1.61
CA ALA A 258 -1.51 -24.87 2.45
C ALA A 258 -1.36 -24.33 3.87
N MET A 259 -1.01 -23.05 4.02
CA MET A 259 -0.92 -22.39 5.33
C MET A 259 -2.28 -22.36 6.05
N PHE A 260 -3.37 -22.13 5.32
CA PHE A 260 -4.72 -22.25 5.87
C PHE A 260 -4.99 -23.66 6.38
N ALA A 261 -4.83 -24.70 5.54
CA ALA A 261 -5.10 -26.08 5.92
C ALA A 261 -4.24 -26.52 7.10
N TYR A 262 -2.93 -26.21 7.07
CA TYR A 262 -2.01 -26.48 8.17
C TYR A 262 -2.49 -25.87 9.48
N ARG A 263 -2.85 -24.58 9.49
CA ARG A 263 -3.34 -23.89 10.69
C ARG A 263 -4.61 -24.53 11.24
N GLU A 264 -5.59 -24.80 10.40
CA GLU A 264 -6.86 -25.40 10.84
C GLU A 264 -6.64 -26.81 11.42
N LEU A 265 -5.76 -27.62 10.80
CA LEU A 265 -5.38 -28.94 11.31
C LEU A 265 -4.64 -28.87 12.65
N CYS A 266 -3.68 -27.94 12.79
CA CYS A 266 -2.96 -27.73 14.06
C CYS A 266 -3.90 -27.30 15.19
N HIS A 267 -4.90 -26.47 14.88
CA HIS A 267 -5.89 -25.99 15.82
C HIS A 267 -7.02 -26.99 16.07
N LYS A 268 -7.03 -28.13 15.37
CA LYS A 268 -8.13 -29.11 15.36
C LYS A 268 -9.49 -28.46 15.08
N SER A 269 -9.51 -27.41 14.26
CA SER A 269 -10.75 -26.74 13.89
C SER A 269 -11.47 -27.54 12.80
N GLU A 270 -12.78 -27.71 12.96
CA GLU A 270 -13.63 -28.42 12.00
C GLU A 270 -14.12 -27.49 10.88
N HIS A 271 -13.20 -26.72 10.28
CA HIS A 271 -13.60 -25.80 9.21
C HIS A 271 -13.99 -26.59 7.96
N SER A 272 -15.22 -26.37 7.49
CA SER A 272 -15.85 -27.04 6.35
C SER A 272 -15.04 -27.06 5.05
N LYS A 273 -14.08 -26.14 4.87
CA LYS A 273 -13.27 -25.96 3.65
C LYS A 273 -11.95 -26.72 3.66
N VAL A 274 -11.56 -27.35 4.78
CA VAL A 274 -10.30 -28.10 4.89
C VAL A 274 -10.24 -29.30 3.92
N PRO A 275 -11.29 -30.13 3.76
CA PRO A 275 -11.24 -31.25 2.80
C PRO A 275 -11.05 -30.77 1.35
N GLU A 276 -11.73 -29.67 0.98
CA GLU A 276 -11.55 -29.05 -0.34
C GLU A 276 -10.11 -28.53 -0.52
N ALA A 277 -9.56 -27.87 0.51
CA ALA A 277 -8.19 -27.37 0.52
C ALA A 277 -7.16 -28.47 0.24
N VAL A 278 -7.25 -29.57 0.97
CA VAL A 278 -6.35 -30.73 0.79
C VAL A 278 -6.48 -31.31 -0.61
N THR A 279 -7.72 -31.44 -1.12
CA THR A 279 -7.96 -31.95 -2.48
C THR A 279 -7.29 -31.08 -3.54
N VAL A 280 -7.39 -29.75 -3.43
CA VAL A 280 -6.75 -28.81 -4.36
C VAL A 280 -5.22 -28.92 -4.31
N LEU A 281 -4.64 -29.05 -3.12
CA LEU A 281 -3.20 -29.21 -2.95
C LEU A 281 -2.70 -30.52 -3.57
N LEU A 282 -3.41 -31.63 -3.37
CA LEU A 282 -3.06 -32.92 -3.97
C LEU A 282 -3.18 -32.91 -5.49
N GLN A 283 -4.17 -32.20 -6.04
CA GLN A 283 -4.31 -32.02 -7.49
C GLN A 283 -3.14 -31.26 -8.10
N ALA A 284 -2.52 -30.33 -7.36
CA ALA A 284 -1.37 -29.56 -7.84
C ALA A 284 -0.05 -30.36 -7.90
N LEU A 285 -0.01 -31.55 -7.29
CA LEU A 285 1.14 -32.46 -7.33
C LEU A 285 1.10 -33.43 -8.54
N ARG A 286 -0.03 -33.50 -9.24
CA ARG A 286 -0.21 -34.31 -10.45
C ARG A 286 0.23 -33.53 -11.68
#